data_AF-A0A8X7S1K1-F1
#
_entry.id   AF-A0A8X7S1K1-F1
#
_cell.length_a   1.000
_cell.length_b   1.000
_cell.length_c   1.000
_cell.angle_alpha   90.00
_cell.angle_beta   90.00
_cell.angle_gamma   90.00
#
_symmetry.space_group_name_H-M   'P 1'
#
loop_
_entity.id
_entity.type
_entity.pdbx_description
1 polymer ?
#
loop_
_entity_poly.entity_id
_entity_poly.type
_entity_poly.pdbx_seq_one_letter_code
_entity_poly.pdbx_strand_id
1 'polypeptide(L)'
;MGDIWTWLISFFFLIALVGIIVYQLACLADLELDYINLHDSASRINSVVLPEFIVQGVLCVFYLITGHWFMAILCLPYLYYNFQLYSKRQHLVDVTEIFNLLNWEKKKRLFKLAYIILNLFLTIFCCSIKLYSGLKPQSASSLLANGYQNLNKEFYGRIHKSLESGRSRVKMMPIGTPRVPYRNREEGTWQWVDIWNALYRERVIFIGQNIDEEFSNQILATMLYLDTLDDSRRIYMYLNGPGAYSKFSYL
;
A
#
# COMPACT_ATOMS: atom_id res chain seq x y z
N MET A 1 7.16 9.30 5.17
CA MET A 1 6.65 10.55 4.56
C MET A 1 7.43 10.95 3.31
N GLY A 2 8.78 10.92 3.32
CA GLY A 2 9.60 11.26 2.13
C GLY A 2 9.21 10.50 0.85
N ASP A 3 8.99 9.18 0.93
CA ASP A 3 8.56 8.36 -0.21
C ASP A 3 7.29 8.89 -0.90
N ILE A 4 6.30 9.40 -0.16
CA ILE A 4 5.04 9.87 -0.76
C ILE A 4 5.30 11.11 -1.62
N TRP A 5 6.15 12.01 -1.13
CA TRP A 5 6.55 13.21 -1.86
C TRP A 5 7.36 12.87 -3.11
N THR A 6 8.21 11.85 -3.08
CA THR A 6 8.95 11.42 -4.28
C THR A 6 8.00 10.90 -5.36
N TRP A 7 7.03 10.07 -4.98
CA TRP A 7 5.99 9.59 -5.91
C TRP A 7 5.15 10.74 -6.48
N LEU A 8 4.73 11.69 -5.64
CA LEU A 8 3.94 12.84 -6.07
C LEU A 8 4.71 13.76 -7.02
N ILE A 9 5.98 14.04 -6.74
CA ILE A 9 6.83 14.83 -7.65
C ILE A 9 6.98 14.09 -8.98
N SER A 10 7.29 12.79 -8.95
CA SER A 10 7.47 12.00 -10.17
C SER A 10 6.21 11.92 -11.05
N PHE A 11 5.02 11.95 -10.44
CA PHE A 11 3.74 12.01 -11.14
C PHE A 11 3.61 13.28 -11.99
N PHE A 12 3.99 14.45 -11.45
CA PHE A 12 3.97 15.70 -12.22
C PHE A 12 4.96 15.69 -13.39
N PHE A 13 6.16 15.12 -13.19
CA PHE A 13 7.14 14.94 -14.28
C PHE A 13 6.58 14.04 -15.39
N LEU A 14 5.96 12.92 -15.04
CA LEU A 14 5.37 11.99 -16.01
C LEU A 14 4.19 12.63 -16.76
N ILE A 15 3.33 13.40 -16.09
CA ILE A 15 2.25 14.13 -16.75
C ILE A 15 2.80 15.18 -17.72
N ALA A 16 3.83 15.93 -17.32
CA ALA A 16 4.46 16.89 -18.21
C ALA A 16 5.02 16.22 -19.47
N LEU A 17 5.66 15.05 -19.33
CA LEU A 17 6.14 14.25 -20.47
C LEU A 17 5.00 13.73 -21.36
N VAL A 18 3.90 13.26 -20.78
CA VAL A 18 2.70 12.88 -21.54
C VAL A 18 2.20 14.07 -22.35
N GLY A 19 2.06 15.24 -21.73
CA GLY A 19 1.63 16.46 -22.41
C GLY A 19 2.55 16.86 -23.57
N ILE A 20 3.88 16.77 -23.36
CA ILE A 20 4.88 17.03 -24.40
C ILE A 20 4.73 16.08 -25.59
N ILE A 21 4.60 14.77 -25.36
CA ILE A 21 4.46 13.78 -26.45
C ILE A 21 3.11 13.93 -27.16
N VAL A 22 2.03 14.18 -26.41
CA VAL A 22 0.70 14.44 -26.99
C VAL A 22 0.73 15.69 -27.86
N TYR A 23 1.42 16.76 -27.45
CA TYR A 23 1.62 17.95 -28.27
C TYR A 23 2.35 17.63 -29.58
N GLN A 24 3.42 16.83 -29.54
CA GLN A 24 4.13 16.41 -30.75
C GLN A 24 3.25 15.55 -31.67
N LEU A 25 2.42 14.66 -31.10
CA LEU A 25 1.45 13.85 -31.86
C LEU A 25 0.36 14.72 -32.49
N ALA A 26 -0.12 15.75 -31.78
CA ALA A 26 -1.06 16.72 -32.33
C ALA A 26 -0.44 17.47 -33.52
N CYS A 27 0.81 17.94 -33.41
CA CYS A 27 1.49 18.56 -34.55
C CYS A 27 1.64 17.63 -35.76
N LEU A 28 1.87 16.33 -35.54
CA LEU A 28 1.91 15.34 -36.62
C LEU A 28 0.52 15.02 -37.20
N ALA A 29 -0.53 15.04 -36.37
CA ALA A 29 -1.90 14.83 -36.83
C ALA A 29 -2.44 16.05 -37.60
N ASP A 30 -2.12 17.26 -37.15
CA ASP A 30 -2.42 18.51 -37.86
C ASP A 30 -1.73 18.53 -39.24
N LEU A 31 -0.53 17.95 -39.33
CA LEU A 31 0.18 17.77 -40.60
C LEU A 31 -0.48 16.72 -41.50
N GLU A 32 -0.99 15.62 -40.93
CA GLU A 32 -1.71 14.57 -41.68
C GLU A 32 -3.04 15.07 -42.27
N LEU A 33 -3.67 16.06 -41.62
CA LEU A 33 -4.92 16.68 -42.04
C LEU A 33 -4.71 17.98 -42.85
N ASP A 34 -3.47 18.27 -43.26
CA ASP A 34 -3.08 19.47 -44.03
C ASP A 34 -3.47 20.81 -43.37
N TYR A 35 -3.62 20.87 -42.04
CA TYR A 35 -3.99 22.11 -41.33
C TYR A 35 -2.82 23.07 -41.14
N ILE A 36 -1.57 22.58 -41.11
CA ILE A 36 -0.36 23.37 -40.78
C ILE A 36 0.74 23.08 -41.81
N ASN A 37 1.54 24.10 -42.13
CA ASN A 37 2.70 23.97 -42.99
C ASN A 37 3.77 23.01 -42.43
N LEU A 38 4.45 22.32 -43.34
CA LEU A 38 5.52 21.36 -43.05
C LEU A 38 6.65 21.93 -42.19
N HIS A 39 7.12 23.12 -42.57
CA HIS A 39 8.21 23.82 -41.91
C HIS A 39 7.83 24.23 -40.48
N ASP A 40 6.60 24.73 -40.29
CA ASP A 40 6.12 25.18 -38.99
C ASP A 40 5.93 24.00 -38.04
N SER A 41 5.39 22.87 -38.53
CA SER A 41 5.28 21.62 -37.77
C SER A 41 6.64 21.07 -37.37
N ALA A 42 7.61 21.00 -38.29
CA ALA A 42 8.95 20.51 -37.99
C ALA A 42 9.67 21.38 -36.95
N SER A 43 9.59 22.72 -37.10
CA SER A 43 10.18 23.66 -36.14
C SER A 43 9.59 23.52 -34.74
N ARG A 44 8.26 23.43 -34.63
CA ARG A 44 7.56 23.22 -33.34
C ARG A 44 7.96 21.91 -32.70
N ILE A 45 7.99 20.81 -33.46
CA ILE A 45 8.44 19.50 -32.95
C ILE A 45 9.88 19.59 -32.46
N ASN A 46 10.80 20.16 -33.26
CA ASN A 46 12.22 20.26 -32.92
C ASN A 46 12.48 21.09 -31.65
N SER A 47 11.69 22.16 -31.44
CA SER A 47 11.80 22.98 -30.23
C SER A 47 11.41 22.25 -28.94
N VAL A 48 10.55 21.23 -29.05
CA VAL A 48 9.99 20.50 -27.89
C VAL A 48 10.69 19.15 -27.66
N VAL A 49 11.38 18.59 -28.66
CA VAL A 49 12.12 17.32 -28.53
C VAL A 49 13.27 17.40 -27.50
N LEU A 50 14.01 18.51 -27.45
CA LEU A 50 15.09 18.67 -26.46
C LEU A 50 14.56 18.75 -25.02
N PRO A 51 13.54 19.58 -24.72
CA PRO A 51 12.86 19.56 -23.43
C PRO A 51 12.38 18.16 -23.01
N GLU A 52 11.80 17.35 -23.90
CA GLU A 52 11.41 15.95 -23.62
C GLU A 52 12.59 15.14 -23.06
N PHE A 53 13.75 15.22 -23.71
CA PHE A 53 14.93 14.44 -23.33
C PHE A 53 15.50 14.91 -21.99
N ILE A 54 15.52 16.22 -21.76
CA ILE A 54 15.99 16.81 -20.50
C ILE A 54 15.08 16.40 -19.35
N VAL A 55 13.76 16.55 -19.50
CA VAL A 55 12.78 16.20 -18.46
C VAL A 55 12.87 14.70 -18.13
N GLN A 56 13.03 13.83 -19.13
CA GLN A 56 13.25 12.41 -18.88
C GLN A 56 14.57 12.11 -18.16
N GLY A 57 15.66 12.77 -18.57
CA GLY A 57 16.97 12.60 -17.94
C GLY A 57 16.93 13.00 -16.46
N VAL A 58 16.31 14.15 -16.16
CA VAL A 58 16.09 14.64 -14.80
C VAL A 58 15.24 13.65 -14.00
N LEU A 59 14.16 13.12 -14.57
CA LEU A 59 13.31 12.12 -13.90
C LEU A 59 14.10 10.84 -13.57
N CYS A 60 14.96 10.38 -14.48
CA CYS A 60 15.81 9.21 -14.24
C CYS A 60 16.80 9.44 -13.09
N VAL A 61 17.50 10.58 -13.10
CA VAL A 61 18.44 10.96 -12.03
C VAL A 61 17.71 11.13 -10.69
N PHE A 62 16.50 11.70 -10.71
CA PHE A 62 15.66 11.81 -9.52
C PHE A 62 15.34 10.43 -8.91
N TYR A 63 14.98 9.44 -9.72
CA TYR A 63 14.76 8.07 -9.22
C TYR A 63 16.02 7.40 -8.67
N LEU A 64 17.19 7.71 -9.22
CA LEU A 64 18.48 7.22 -8.69
C LEU A 64 18.81 7.85 -7.33
N ILE A 65 18.62 9.17 -7.17
CA ILE A 65 18.91 9.88 -5.91
C ILE A 65 17.96 9.43 -4.79
N THR A 66 16.69 9.20 -5.12
CA THR A 66 15.68 8.74 -4.15
C THR A 66 15.82 7.26 -3.78
N GLY A 67 16.70 6.50 -4.45
CA GLY A 67 16.93 5.09 -4.17
C GLY A 67 15.85 4.14 -4.70
N HIS A 68 14.98 4.60 -5.61
CA HIS A 68 13.93 3.79 -6.23
C HIS A 68 14.45 3.04 -7.47
N TRP A 69 15.36 2.08 -7.25
CA TRP A 69 16.07 1.34 -8.30
C TRP A 69 15.16 0.66 -9.32
N PHE A 70 14.03 0.08 -8.89
CA PHE A 70 13.09 -0.57 -9.79
C PHE A 70 12.53 0.38 -10.85
N MET A 71 12.11 1.59 -10.42
CA MET A 71 11.61 2.62 -11.34
C MET A 71 12.72 3.22 -12.20
N ALA A 72 13.92 3.37 -11.63
CA ALA A 72 15.09 3.80 -12.40
C ALA A 72 15.39 2.81 -13.55
N ILE A 73 15.35 1.50 -13.28
CA ILE A 73 15.56 0.46 -14.29
C ILE A 73 14.47 0.52 -15.38
N LEU A 74 13.21 0.72 -15.00
CA LEU A 74 12.14 0.94 -15.98
C LEU A 74 12.28 2.27 -16.74
N CYS A 75 12.96 3.27 -16.20
CA CYS A 75 13.19 4.53 -16.91
C CYS A 75 14.33 4.44 -17.95
N LEU A 76 15.29 3.53 -17.74
CA LEU A 76 16.52 3.43 -18.53
C LEU A 76 16.32 3.10 -20.02
N PRO A 77 15.44 2.16 -20.46
CA PRO A 77 15.28 1.85 -21.87
C PRO A 77 14.86 3.05 -22.72
N TYR A 78 13.93 3.86 -22.20
CA TYR A 78 13.46 5.05 -22.90
C TYR A 78 14.51 6.17 -22.91
N LEU A 79 15.22 6.36 -21.79
CA LEU A 79 16.35 7.31 -21.75
C LEU A 79 17.47 6.90 -22.71
N TYR A 80 17.83 5.61 -22.73
CA TYR A 80 18.85 5.06 -23.61
C TYR A 80 18.49 5.24 -25.08
N TYR A 81 17.23 4.98 -25.44
CA TYR A 81 16.72 5.23 -26.79
C TYR A 81 16.89 6.70 -27.20
N ASN A 82 16.48 7.64 -26.33
CA ASN A 82 16.61 9.07 -26.60
C ASN A 82 18.08 9.51 -26.69
N PHE A 83 18.94 8.98 -25.82
CA PHE A 83 20.38 9.24 -25.86
C PHE A 83 21.02 8.74 -27.16
N GLN A 84 20.66 7.53 -27.59
CA GLN A 84 21.15 6.96 -28.84
C GLN A 84 20.69 7.78 -30.05
N LEU A 85 19.45 8.28 -30.04
CA LEU A 85 18.91 9.15 -31.08
C LEU A 85 19.63 10.51 -31.12
N TYR A 86 19.92 11.07 -29.94
CA TYR A 86 20.72 12.29 -29.81
C TYR A 86 22.14 12.11 -30.33
N SER A 87 22.83 11.02 -29.95
CA SER A 87 24.19 10.72 -30.39
C SER A 87 24.29 10.52 -31.90
N LYS A 88 23.25 9.97 -32.54
CA LYS A 88 23.18 9.81 -34.00
C LYS A 88 22.77 11.09 -34.74
N ARG A 89 22.47 12.19 -34.02
CA ARG A 89 21.92 13.45 -34.56
C ARG A 89 20.63 13.29 -35.39
N GLN A 90 19.88 12.23 -35.15
CA GLN A 90 18.60 11.91 -35.82
C GLN A 90 17.39 12.32 -34.98
N HIS A 91 17.57 13.23 -34.01
CA HIS A 91 16.50 13.68 -33.12
C HIS A 91 15.67 14.82 -33.72
N LEU A 92 16.23 15.55 -34.69
CA LEU A 92 15.55 16.60 -35.42
C LEU A 92 14.78 15.99 -36.59
N VAL A 93 13.57 16.49 -36.78
CA VAL A 93 12.72 16.11 -37.92
C VAL A 93 13.08 17.00 -39.10
N ASP A 94 13.42 16.37 -40.23
CA ASP A 94 13.72 17.06 -41.47
C ASP A 94 12.44 17.36 -42.25
N VAL A 95 12.36 18.58 -42.78
CA VAL A 95 11.16 19.11 -43.45
C VAL A 95 10.87 18.30 -44.71
N THR A 96 11.90 17.86 -45.45
CA THR A 96 11.72 17.17 -46.73
C THR A 96 11.30 15.72 -46.62
N GLU A 97 11.58 15.05 -45.51
CA GLU A 97 11.34 13.60 -45.34
C GLU A 97 10.16 13.26 -44.44
N ILE A 98 9.64 14.23 -43.69
CA ILE A 98 8.60 14.00 -42.67
C ILE A 98 7.32 13.38 -43.22
N PHE A 99 6.89 13.69 -44.45
CA PHE A 99 5.72 13.06 -45.08
C PHE A 99 5.97 11.59 -45.42
N ASN A 100 7.14 11.27 -45.96
CA ASN A 100 7.50 9.89 -46.32
C ASN A 100 7.61 8.99 -45.08
N LEU A 101 8.03 9.57 -43.95
CA LEU A 101 8.23 8.87 -42.69
C LEU A 101 7.09 9.09 -41.68
N LEU A 102 6.02 9.79 -42.05
CA LEU A 102 4.98 10.28 -41.14
C LEU A 102 4.38 9.16 -40.30
N ASN A 103 3.96 8.09 -40.96
CA ASN A 103 3.38 6.91 -40.30
C ASN A 103 4.35 6.27 -39.30
N TRP A 104 5.65 6.28 -39.62
CA TRP A 104 6.69 5.70 -38.78
C TRP A 104 7.01 6.60 -37.58
N GLU A 105 7.13 7.91 -37.79
CA GLU A 105 7.33 8.90 -36.71
C GLU A 105 6.16 8.93 -35.72
N LYS A 106 4.91 8.89 -36.24
CA LYS A 106 3.70 8.78 -35.41
C LYS A 106 3.70 7.50 -34.59
N LYS A 107 4.04 6.35 -35.20
CA LYS A 107 4.09 5.05 -34.49
C LYS A 107 5.18 5.02 -33.41
N LYS A 108 6.36 5.58 -33.67
CA LYS A 108 7.42 5.73 -32.66
C LYS A 108 6.92 6.53 -31.45
N ARG A 109 6.29 7.68 -31.68
CA ARG A 109 5.78 8.56 -30.61
C ARG A 109 4.60 7.95 -29.85
N LEU A 110 3.75 7.18 -30.53
CA LEU A 110 2.70 6.39 -29.88
C LEU A 110 3.27 5.29 -28.97
N PHE A 111 4.32 4.58 -29.40
CA PHE A 111 4.98 3.58 -28.57
C PHE A 111 5.65 4.22 -27.34
N LYS A 112 6.31 5.36 -27.52
CA LYS A 112 6.83 6.18 -26.42
C LYS A 112 5.73 6.59 -25.45
N LEU A 113 4.60 7.09 -25.95
CA LEU A 113 3.45 7.49 -25.14
C LEU A 113 2.93 6.32 -24.31
N ALA A 114 2.72 5.15 -24.93
CA ALA A 114 2.27 3.95 -24.23
C ALA A 114 3.24 3.55 -23.10
N TYR A 115 4.55 3.66 -23.33
CA TYR A 115 5.57 3.39 -22.32
C TYR A 115 5.49 4.35 -21.13
N ILE A 116 5.28 5.65 -21.39
CA ILE A 116 5.15 6.65 -20.32
C ILE A 116 3.84 6.46 -19.55
N ILE A 117 2.74 6.13 -20.23
CA ILE A 117 1.46 5.82 -19.56
C ILE A 117 1.60 4.60 -18.66
N LEU A 118 2.31 3.55 -19.10
CA LEU A 118 2.60 2.38 -18.26
C LEU A 118 3.40 2.78 -17.01
N ASN A 119 4.44 3.61 -17.16
CA ASN A 119 5.21 4.11 -16.03
C ASN A 119 4.37 4.98 -15.09
N LEU A 120 3.48 5.82 -15.61
CA LEU A 120 2.54 6.62 -14.83
C LEU A 120 1.63 5.73 -13.99
N PHE A 121 1.06 4.68 -14.60
CA PHE A 121 0.22 3.72 -13.90
C PHE A 121 0.98 3.01 -12.77
N LEU A 122 2.20 2.52 -13.03
CA LEU A 122 3.03 1.87 -12.02
C LEU A 122 3.41 2.82 -10.87
N THR A 123 3.66 4.09 -11.18
CA THR A 123 3.96 5.14 -10.19
C THR A 123 2.77 5.39 -9.26
N ILE A 124 1.55 5.51 -9.82
CA ILE A 124 0.31 5.67 -9.05
C ILE A 124 0.03 4.42 -8.20
N PHE A 125 0.23 3.23 -8.76
CA PHE A 125 0.05 1.96 -8.04
C PHE A 125 1.01 1.85 -6.84
N CYS A 126 2.30 2.16 -7.05
CA CYS A 126 3.30 2.16 -5.97
C CYS A 126 2.99 3.21 -4.89
N CYS A 127 2.57 4.41 -5.31
CA CYS A 127 2.12 5.46 -4.39
C CYS A 127 0.94 4.98 -3.53
N SER A 128 -0.02 4.30 -4.14
CA SER A 128 -1.21 3.77 -3.47
C SER A 128 -0.83 2.73 -2.42
N ILE A 129 0.03 1.76 -2.75
CA ILE A 129 0.52 0.76 -1.79
C ILE A 129 1.19 1.44 -0.58
N LYS A 130 2.05 2.43 -0.84
CA LYS A 130 2.74 3.18 0.22
C LYS A 130 1.76 3.99 1.07
N LEU A 131 0.74 4.58 0.45
CA LEU A 131 -0.32 5.31 1.15
C LEU A 131 -1.14 4.37 2.06
N TYR A 132 -1.57 3.21 1.56
CA TYR A 132 -2.27 2.19 2.37
C TYR A 132 -1.40 1.68 3.52
N SER A 133 -0.11 1.44 3.28
CA SER A 133 0.83 1.03 4.34
C SER A 133 1.06 2.13 5.39
N GLY A 134 0.97 3.40 5.01
CA GLY A 134 1.07 4.56 5.90
C GLY A 134 -0.23 4.86 6.66
N LEU A 135 -1.39 4.46 6.10
CA LEU A 135 -2.70 4.56 6.73
C LEU A 135 -2.98 3.41 7.71
N LYS A 136 -2.30 2.26 7.56
CA LYS A 136 -2.27 1.27 8.64
C LYS A 136 -1.56 1.96 9.81
N PRO A 137 -2.28 2.38 10.88
CA PRO A 137 -1.59 2.91 12.03
C PRO A 137 -0.58 1.84 12.40
N GLN A 138 0.66 2.27 12.64
CA GLN A 138 1.57 1.43 13.38
C GLN A 138 0.81 1.09 14.66
N SER A 139 0.18 -0.10 14.71
CA SER A 139 0.08 -0.85 15.95
C SER A 139 1.45 -0.67 16.57
N ALA A 140 1.50 -0.07 17.75
CA ALA A 140 2.67 0.50 18.40
C ALA A 140 3.77 -0.52 18.76
N SER A 141 3.88 -1.60 18.00
CA SER A 141 4.82 -2.69 18.12
C SER A 141 6.15 -2.44 17.39
N SER A 142 6.25 -1.54 16.40
CA SER A 142 7.52 -1.37 15.64
C SER A 142 8.38 -0.18 16.08
N LEU A 143 7.82 0.92 16.59
CA LEU A 143 8.62 2.06 17.07
C LEU A 143 9.08 1.94 18.54
N LEU A 144 8.40 1.13 19.36
CA LEU A 144 8.86 0.79 20.72
C LEU A 144 9.81 -0.42 20.75
N ALA A 145 9.97 -1.14 19.64
CA ALA A 145 10.76 -2.37 19.59
C ALA A 145 12.27 -2.14 19.66
N ASN A 146 12.82 -0.98 19.28
CA ASN A 146 14.28 -0.80 19.30
C ASN A 146 14.82 -0.11 20.57
N GLY A 147 13.96 0.55 21.36
CA GLY A 147 14.35 1.23 22.60
C GLY A 147 13.99 0.48 23.89
N TYR A 148 12.88 -0.26 23.90
CA TYR A 148 12.36 -0.91 25.12
C TYR A 148 12.70 -2.41 25.24
N GLN A 149 13.46 -2.98 24.29
CA GLN A 149 13.90 -4.39 24.39
C GLN A 149 14.97 -4.59 25.48
N ASN A 150 15.82 -3.58 25.72
CA ASN A 150 16.99 -3.74 26.60
C ASN A 150 16.71 -3.32 28.05
N LEU A 151 15.95 -2.24 28.29
CA LEU A 151 15.59 -1.85 29.65
C LEU A 151 14.67 -2.86 30.33
N ASN A 152 13.70 -3.43 29.61
CA ASN A 152 12.82 -4.43 30.22
C ASN A 152 13.58 -5.74 30.50
N LYS A 153 14.42 -6.25 29.58
CA LYS A 153 15.22 -7.45 29.86
C LYS A 153 16.16 -7.26 31.06
N GLU A 154 16.81 -6.11 31.18
CA GLU A 154 17.67 -5.83 32.34
C GLU A 154 16.89 -5.59 33.63
N PHE A 155 15.75 -4.90 33.56
CA PHE A 155 14.91 -4.62 34.72
C PHE A 155 14.25 -5.90 35.26
N TYR A 156 13.65 -6.71 34.38
CA TYR A 156 13.16 -8.05 34.74
C TYR A 156 14.29 -8.95 35.23
N GLY A 157 15.49 -8.87 34.62
CA GLY A 157 16.68 -9.60 35.06
C GLY A 157 17.15 -9.21 36.47
N ARG A 158 17.18 -7.91 36.80
CA ARG A 158 17.51 -7.44 38.16
C ARG A 158 16.44 -7.78 39.17
N ILE A 159 15.16 -7.64 38.81
CA ILE A 159 14.04 -8.01 39.69
C ILE A 159 14.05 -9.51 39.98
N HIS A 160 14.22 -10.37 38.97
CA HIS A 160 14.28 -11.82 39.16
C HIS A 160 15.48 -12.22 40.02
N LYS A 161 16.65 -11.58 39.81
CA LYS A 161 17.87 -11.80 40.60
C LYS A 161 17.75 -11.30 42.05
N SER A 162 16.95 -10.26 42.29
CA SER A 162 16.64 -9.76 43.65
C SER A 162 15.57 -10.60 44.37
N LEU A 163 14.61 -11.18 43.63
CA LEU A 163 13.55 -12.04 44.17
C LEU A 163 14.04 -13.45 44.54
N GLU A 164 15.15 -13.91 43.95
CA GLU A 164 15.76 -15.19 44.31
C GLU A 164 16.57 -15.14 45.62
N SER A 165 16.87 -13.94 46.15
CA SER A 165 17.77 -13.77 47.29
C SER A 165 17.11 -13.83 48.68
N GLY A 166 15.79 -14.02 48.81
CA GLY A 166 15.23 -14.16 50.16
C GLY A 166 13.72 -13.93 50.27
N ARG A 167 12.93 -14.94 49.88
CA ARG A 167 11.63 -15.27 50.48
C ARG A 167 11.09 -16.52 49.80
N SER A 168 10.60 -17.47 50.58
CA SER A 168 9.92 -18.68 50.10
C SER A 168 8.94 -18.33 48.96
N ARG A 169 9.26 -18.82 47.75
CA ARG A 169 8.50 -18.57 46.52
C ARG A 169 7.02 -18.95 46.73
N VAL A 170 6.13 -17.96 46.88
CA VAL A 170 4.76 -18.15 46.39
C VAL A 170 4.87 -18.14 44.88
N LYS A 171 5.00 -19.35 44.30
CA LYS A 171 4.94 -19.56 42.86
C LYS A 171 3.54 -19.12 42.42
N MET A 172 3.40 -17.90 41.90
CA MET A 172 2.19 -17.55 41.16
C MET A 172 2.02 -18.61 40.07
N MET A 173 0.95 -19.39 40.18
CA MET A 173 0.61 -20.39 39.18
C MET A 173 0.28 -19.64 37.88
N PRO A 174 0.59 -20.21 36.70
CA PRO A 174 0.17 -19.59 35.45
C PRO A 174 -1.34 -19.34 35.52
N ILE A 175 -1.76 -18.12 35.18
CA ILE A 175 -3.17 -17.74 35.10
C ILE A 175 -3.78 -18.63 34.00
N GLY A 176 -4.28 -19.80 34.39
CA GLY A 176 -5.15 -20.62 33.55
C GLY A 176 -6.53 -20.00 33.57
N THR A 177 -7.27 -20.15 32.47
CA THR A 177 -8.67 -19.74 32.45
C THR A 177 -9.43 -20.47 33.56
N PRO A 178 -10.16 -19.76 34.43
CA PRO A 178 -10.88 -20.39 35.52
C PRO A 178 -11.96 -21.32 34.96
N ARG A 179 -12.11 -22.49 35.57
CA ARG A 179 -13.15 -23.46 35.21
C ARG A 179 -14.32 -23.34 36.15
N VAL A 180 -15.52 -23.45 35.60
CA VAL A 180 -16.78 -23.40 36.34
C VAL A 180 -17.59 -24.67 36.11
N PRO A 181 -18.38 -25.12 37.11
CA PRO A 181 -19.30 -26.21 36.93
C PRO A 181 -20.47 -25.73 36.05
N TYR A 182 -20.63 -26.35 34.88
CA TYR A 182 -21.72 -26.08 33.95
C TYR A 182 -22.58 -27.34 33.81
N ARG A 183 -23.90 -27.16 33.75
CA ARG A 183 -24.87 -28.25 33.62
C ARG A 183 -25.57 -28.15 32.26
N ASN A 184 -25.33 -29.12 31.39
CA ASN A 184 -26.04 -29.23 30.11
C ASN A 184 -27.53 -29.55 30.37
N ARG A 185 -28.44 -28.87 29.66
CA ARG A 185 -29.89 -29.12 29.77
C ARG A 185 -30.29 -30.51 29.26
N GLU A 186 -29.55 -31.07 28.30
CA GLU A 186 -29.88 -32.33 27.64
C GLU A 186 -29.34 -33.57 28.37
N GLU A 187 -28.12 -33.49 28.92
CA GLU A 187 -27.44 -34.65 29.53
C GLU A 187 -27.55 -34.68 31.07
N GLY A 188 -27.96 -33.57 31.70
CA GLY A 188 -28.19 -33.49 33.15
C GLY A 188 -26.95 -33.61 34.05
N THR A 189 -25.78 -33.94 33.48
CA THR A 189 -24.50 -34.11 34.17
C THR A 189 -23.76 -32.78 34.38
N TRP A 190 -22.96 -32.72 35.46
CA TRP A 190 -22.10 -31.58 35.75
C TRP A 190 -20.75 -31.76 35.06
N GLN A 191 -20.34 -30.75 34.30
CA GLN A 191 -19.06 -30.73 33.60
C GLN A 191 -18.26 -29.49 34.00
N TRP A 192 -16.95 -29.65 34.19
CA TRP A 192 -16.04 -28.54 34.44
C TRP A 192 -15.61 -27.92 33.11
N VAL A 193 -16.14 -26.74 32.82
CA VAL A 193 -15.94 -26.06 31.55
C VAL A 193 -15.20 -24.74 31.79
N ASP A 194 -14.39 -24.32 30.83
CA ASP A 194 -13.79 -22.98 30.84
C ASP A 194 -14.88 -21.90 30.97
N ILE A 195 -14.65 -20.88 31.79
CA ILE A 195 -15.56 -19.75 31.97
C ILE A 195 -16.00 -19.13 30.63
N TRP A 196 -15.09 -19.03 29.65
CA TRP A 196 -15.41 -18.44 28.35
C TRP A 196 -16.37 -19.31 27.56
N ASN A 197 -16.15 -20.62 27.58
CA ASN A 197 -17.05 -21.59 26.93
C ASN A 197 -18.41 -21.66 27.62
N ALA A 198 -18.46 -21.50 28.95
CA ALA A 198 -19.71 -21.40 29.68
C ALA A 198 -20.50 -20.14 29.28
N LEU A 199 -19.82 -19.00 29.16
CA LEU A 199 -20.42 -17.74 28.73
C LEU A 199 -20.90 -17.78 27.28
N TYR A 200 -20.14 -18.38 26.35
CA TYR A 200 -20.59 -18.54 24.97
C TYR A 200 -21.85 -19.39 24.84
N ARG A 201 -22.01 -20.43 25.68
CA ARG A 201 -23.24 -21.24 25.73
C ARG A 201 -24.44 -20.45 26.25
N GLU A 202 -24.20 -19.50 27.16
CA GLU A 202 -25.19 -18.52 27.62
C GLU A 202 -25.34 -17.31 26.67
N ARG A 203 -24.78 -17.39 25.45
CA ARG A 203 -24.84 -16.37 24.40
C ARG A 203 -24.22 -15.03 24.78
N VAL A 204 -23.19 -15.08 25.62
CA VAL A 204 -22.41 -13.92 26.01
C VAL A 204 -21.04 -13.98 25.34
N ILE A 205 -20.77 -13.01 24.45
CA ILE A 205 -19.52 -12.91 23.69
C ILE A 205 -18.70 -11.74 24.25
N PHE A 206 -17.45 -12.01 24.67
CA PHE A 206 -16.52 -10.99 25.15
C PHE A 206 -15.43 -10.72 24.12
N ILE A 207 -15.24 -9.45 23.77
CA ILE A 207 -14.20 -8.99 22.83
C ILE A 207 -13.25 -8.06 23.60
N GLY A 208 -12.10 -8.59 24.01
CA GLY A 208 -11.09 -7.89 24.81
C GLY A 208 -9.84 -7.47 24.04
N GLN A 209 -9.72 -7.84 22.78
CA GLN A 209 -8.53 -7.69 21.94
C GLN A 209 -8.86 -6.96 20.64
N ASN A 210 -7.83 -6.54 19.90
CA ASN A 210 -8.03 -5.92 18.59
C ASN A 210 -8.75 -6.88 17.65
N ILE A 211 -9.71 -6.34 16.90
CA ILE A 211 -10.48 -7.11 15.93
C ILE A 211 -9.67 -7.20 14.64
N ASP A 212 -8.96 -8.32 14.48
CA ASP A 212 -8.31 -8.70 13.22
C ASP A 212 -9.27 -9.50 12.32
N GLU A 213 -8.97 -9.63 11.03
CA GLU A 213 -9.84 -10.32 10.05
C GLU A 213 -10.16 -11.77 10.45
N GLU A 214 -9.16 -12.51 10.92
CA GLU A 214 -9.34 -13.89 11.39
C GLU A 214 -10.27 -13.95 12.61
N PHE A 215 -10.07 -13.05 13.58
CA PHE A 215 -10.88 -12.97 14.79
C PHE A 215 -12.33 -12.52 14.49
N SER A 216 -12.49 -11.59 13.54
CA SER A 216 -13.80 -11.15 13.03
C SER A 216 -14.57 -12.31 12.42
N ASN A 217 -13.92 -13.12 11.60
CA ASN A 217 -14.53 -14.31 10.99
C ASN A 217 -14.94 -15.34 12.05
N GLN A 218 -14.14 -15.52 13.10
CA GLN A 218 -14.48 -16.40 14.22
C GLN A 218 -15.71 -15.90 15.01
N ILE A 219 -15.80 -14.58 15.26
CA ILE A 219 -16.98 -13.99 15.93
C ILE A 219 -18.22 -14.14 15.05
N LEU A 220 -18.11 -13.85 13.76
CA LEU A 220 -19.22 -13.99 12.80
C LEU A 220 -19.72 -15.44 12.75
N ALA A 221 -18.82 -16.41 12.66
CA ALA A 221 -19.17 -17.83 12.68
C ALA A 221 -19.84 -18.23 13.99
N THR A 222 -19.35 -17.74 15.13
CA THR A 222 -19.94 -18.00 16.45
C THR A 222 -21.34 -17.38 16.56
N MET A 223 -21.53 -16.17 16.04
CA MET A 223 -22.83 -15.48 16.05
C MET A 223 -23.85 -16.23 15.20
N LEU A 224 -23.49 -16.59 13.96
CA LEU A 224 -24.36 -17.40 13.09
C LEU A 224 -24.70 -18.75 13.72
N TYR A 225 -23.73 -19.39 14.38
CA TYR A 225 -23.99 -20.64 15.08
C TYR A 225 -25.00 -20.48 16.22
N LEU A 226 -24.85 -19.46 17.06
CA LEU A 226 -25.79 -19.19 18.16
C LEU A 226 -27.21 -18.85 17.66
N ASP A 227 -27.30 -18.17 16.52
CA ASP A 227 -28.55 -17.84 15.84
C ASP A 227 -29.29 -19.10 15.36
N THR A 228 -28.56 -20.04 14.75
CA THR A 228 -29.14 -21.33 14.29
C THR A 228 -29.67 -22.20 15.43
N LEU A 229 -29.11 -22.09 16.64
CA LEU A 229 -29.53 -22.90 17.77
C LEU A 229 -30.88 -22.47 18.35
N ASP A 230 -31.14 -21.16 18.41
CA ASP A 230 -32.44 -20.61 18.85
C ASP A 230 -32.48 -19.11 18.52
N ASP A 231 -33.21 -18.74 17.48
CA ASP A 231 -33.34 -17.36 16.96
C ASP A 231 -34.16 -16.45 17.90
N SER A 232 -34.84 -17.00 18.91
CA SER A 232 -35.71 -16.22 19.80
C SER A 232 -34.97 -15.53 20.95
N ARG A 233 -33.76 -15.97 21.29
CA ARG A 233 -32.98 -15.43 22.42
C ARG A 233 -31.90 -14.47 21.95
N ARG A 234 -31.82 -13.31 22.62
CA ARG A 234 -30.83 -12.27 22.32
C ARG A 234 -29.39 -12.73 22.61
N ILE A 235 -28.45 -12.19 21.83
CA ILE A 235 -27.01 -12.38 21.99
C ILE A 235 -26.42 -11.14 22.66
N TYR A 236 -25.67 -11.33 23.75
CA TYR A 236 -25.04 -10.22 24.47
C TYR A 236 -23.56 -10.12 24.10
N MET A 237 -23.14 -8.96 23.58
CA MET A 237 -21.75 -8.71 23.21
C MET A 237 -21.13 -7.65 24.11
N TYR A 238 -20.03 -7.99 24.77
CA TYR A 238 -19.25 -7.09 25.61
C TYR A 238 -17.96 -6.69 24.88
N LEU A 239 -17.83 -5.39 24.60
CA LEU A 239 -16.70 -4.82 23.87
C LEU A 239 -15.76 -4.09 24.84
N ASN A 240 -14.50 -4.50 24.86
CA ASN A 240 -13.42 -3.84 25.58
C ASN A 240 -12.18 -3.82 24.68
N GLY A 241 -12.04 -2.78 23.86
CA GLY A 241 -10.91 -2.63 22.95
C GLY A 241 -10.48 -1.17 22.79
N PRO A 242 -9.22 -0.89 22.41
CA PRO A 242 -8.65 0.46 22.31
C PRO A 242 -9.25 1.36 21.21
N GLY A 243 -10.36 0.95 20.58
CA GLY A 243 -11.12 1.74 19.61
C GLY A 243 -12.65 1.67 19.79
N ALA A 244 -13.17 1.09 20.88
CA ALA A 244 -14.60 0.87 21.07
C ALA A 244 -15.22 1.84 22.08
N TYR A 245 -15.42 3.10 21.69
CA TYR A 245 -16.29 4.07 22.39
C TYR A 245 -17.68 4.18 21.74
N SER A 246 -18.20 3.11 21.17
CA SER A 246 -19.59 3.06 20.69
C SER A 246 -20.28 1.85 21.29
N LYS A 247 -21.05 2.11 22.35
CA LYS A 247 -22.02 1.17 22.91
C LYS A 247 -23.11 0.92 21.86
N PHE A 248 -22.96 -0.12 21.05
CA PHE A 248 -24.03 -0.59 20.17
C PHE A 248 -24.89 -1.58 20.96
N SER A 249 -26.04 -1.11 21.44
CA SER A 249 -27.18 -1.98 21.76
C SER A 249 -28.10 -1.97 20.55
N TYR A 250 -28.05 -3.00 19.71
CA TYR A 250 -29.17 -3.34 18.84
C TYR A 250 -29.28 -4.85 18.69
N LEU A 251 -30.56 -5.27 18.63
CA LEU A 251 -31.17 -6.60 18.60
C LEU A 251 -31.41 -7.25 19.98
#